data_AF-A0A2R6EHB2-F1
#
_entry.id   AF-A0A2R6EHB2-F1
#
_cell.length_a   1.000
_cell.length_b   1.000
_cell.length_c   1.000
_cell.angle_alpha   90.00
_cell.angle_beta   90.00
_cell.angle_gamma   90.00
#
_symmetry.space_group_name_H-M   'P 1'
#
loop_
_entity.id
_entity.type
_entity.pdbx_description
1 polymer ?
#
loop_
_entity_poly.entity_id
_entity_poly.type
_entity_poly.pdbx_seq_one_letter_code
_entity_poly.pdbx_strand_id
1 'polypeptide(L)' 'MAEHETVGTDKGIGLATLFTLLAVVGTLAMLLAPGTELAAWGFAGAVAAGVLAVAAIHLYWG' A
#
# COMPACT_ATOMS: atom_id res chain seq x y z
N MET A 1 -20.00 -18.64 -29.81
CA MET A 1 -18.78 -18.58 -28.98
C MET A 1 -18.87 -17.29 -28.19
N ALA A 2 -18.85 -17.34 -26.87
CA ALA A 2 -18.76 -16.12 -26.06
C ALA A 2 -17.31 -15.62 -26.15
N GLU A 3 -17.13 -14.44 -26.71
CA GLU A 3 -15.86 -13.74 -26.77
C GLU A 3 -15.50 -13.32 -25.34
N HIS A 4 -14.38 -13.84 -24.81
CA HIS A 4 -13.88 -13.42 -23.50
C HIS A 4 -13.03 -12.17 -23.74
N GLU A 5 -13.65 -10.99 -23.66
CA GLU A 5 -12.90 -9.73 -23.68
C GLU A 5 -11.90 -9.74 -22.51
N THR A 6 -10.63 -9.45 -22.81
CA THR A 6 -9.62 -9.30 -21.78
C THR A 6 -9.88 -7.98 -21.05
N VAL A 7 -10.52 -8.05 -19.89
CA VAL A 7 -10.68 -6.87 -19.02
C VAL A 7 -9.30 -6.46 -18.52
N GLY A 8 -8.80 -5.32 -19.00
CA GLY A 8 -7.57 -4.72 -18.51
C GLY A 8 -7.68 -4.39 -17.02
N THR A 9 -6.73 -4.84 -16.20
CA THR A 9 -6.65 -4.48 -14.78
C THR A 9 -5.78 -3.24 -14.62
N ASP A 10 -6.31 -2.21 -13.97
CA ASP A 10 -5.54 -1.05 -13.52
C ASP A 10 -4.72 -1.40 -12.27
N LYS A 11 -3.53 -1.94 -12.51
CA LYS A 11 -2.60 -2.36 -11.44
C LYS A 11 -1.98 -1.16 -10.72
N GLY A 12 -1.77 -0.04 -11.42
CA GLY A 12 -1.19 1.18 -10.86
C GLY A 12 -2.07 1.73 -9.75
N ILE A 13 -3.35 1.97 -10.04
CA ILE A 13 -4.31 2.46 -9.05
C ILE A 13 -4.52 1.44 -7.94
N GLY A 14 -4.71 0.16 -8.28
CA GLY A 14 -5.00 -0.90 -7.29
C GLY A 14 -3.89 -1.06 -6.26
N LEU A 15 -2.63 -1.16 -6.71
CA LEU A 15 -1.48 -1.33 -5.81
C LEU A 15 -1.16 -0.05 -5.03
N ALA A 16 -1.24 1.13 -5.67
CA ALA A 16 -1.03 2.40 -4.98
C ALA A 16 -2.05 2.58 -3.83
N THR A 17 -3.31 2.25 -4.08
CA THR A 17 -4.38 2.31 -3.06
C THR A 17 -4.13 1.32 -1.93
N LEU A 18 -3.77 0.07 -2.24
CA LEU A 18 -3.48 -0.95 -1.23
C LEU A 18 -2.34 -0.52 -0.30
N PHE A 19 -1.22 -0.09 -0.87
CA PHE A 19 -0.03 0.26 -0.09
C PHE A 19 -0.21 1.56 0.71
N THR A 20 -0.94 2.54 0.19
CA THR A 20 -1.28 3.74 0.97
C THR A 20 -2.21 3.42 2.13
N LEU A 21 -3.20 2.53 1.96
CA LEU A 21 -4.03 2.05 3.07
C LEU A 21 -3.21 1.32 4.14
N LEU A 22 -2.29 0.44 3.73
CA LEU A 22 -1.35 -0.22 4.64
C LEU A 22 -0.48 0.80 5.39
N ALA A 23 -0.02 1.84 4.71
CA ALA A 23 0.77 2.90 5.33
C ALA A 23 -0.03 3.66 6.41
N VAL A 24 -1.30 3.96 6.13
CA VAL A 24 -2.21 4.57 7.11
C VAL A 24 -2.42 3.66 8.31
N VAL A 25 -2.63 2.35 8.11
CA VAL A 25 -2.78 1.38 9.22
C VAL A 25 -1.51 1.34 10.09
N GLY A 26 -0.32 1.28 9.48
CA GLY A 26 0.95 1.32 10.22
C GLY A 26 1.13 2.62 11.00
N THR A 27 0.73 3.74 10.40
CA THR A 27 0.77 5.07 11.06
C THR A 27 -0.19 5.13 12.24
N LEU A 28 -1.40 4.58 12.12
CA LEU A 28 -2.36 4.50 13.23
C LEU A 28 -1.86 3.57 14.33
N ALA A 29 -1.26 2.43 13.97
CA ALA A 29 -0.64 1.53 14.94
C ALA A 29 0.49 2.22 15.70
N MET A 30 1.30 3.03 15.02
CA MET A 30 2.33 3.86 15.65
C MET A 30 1.72 4.91 16.59
N LEU A 31 0.70 5.64 16.13
CA LEU A 31 0.10 6.75 16.86
C LEU A 31 -0.62 6.31 18.13
N LEU A 32 -1.25 5.12 18.10
CA LEU A 32 -2.09 4.60 19.18
C LEU A 32 -1.36 3.57 20.06
N ALA A 33 -0.09 3.27 19.77
CA ALA A 33 0.67 2.28 20.51
C ALA A 33 0.95 2.74 21.97
N PRO A 34 0.72 1.86 22.97
CA PRO A 34 1.02 2.18 24.37
C PRO A 34 2.52 2.09 24.72
N GLY A 35 3.36 1.59 23.80
CA GLY A 35 4.79 1.38 24.03
C GLY A 35 5.64 1.61 22.78
N THR A 36 6.95 1.78 22.98
CA THR A 36 7.90 2.15 21.93
C THR A 36 8.13 1.06 20.89
N GLU A 37 8.11 -0.21 21.29
CA GLU A 37 8.35 -1.33 20.38
C GLU A 37 7.27 -1.45 19.31
N LEU A 38 5.99 -1.50 19.71
CA LEU A 38 4.88 -1.55 18.75
C LEU A 38 4.83 -0.29 17.88
N ALA A 39 5.15 0.87 18.47
CA ALA A 39 5.24 2.12 17.71
C ALA A 39 6.33 2.08 16.63
N ALA A 40 7.50 1.52 16.95
CA ALA A 40 8.61 1.37 16.01
C ALA A 40 8.24 0.44 14.85
N TRP A 41 7.56 -0.68 15.13
CA TRP A 41 7.06 -1.58 14.08
C TRP A 41 5.98 -0.93 13.22
N GLY A 42 5.07 -0.15 13.82
CA GLY A 42 4.05 0.62 13.08
C GLY A 42 4.69 1.62 12.12
N PHE A 43 5.68 2.38 12.60
CA PHE A 43 6.45 3.31 11.77
C PHE A 43 7.18 2.61 10.63
N ALA A 44 7.94 1.55 10.93
CA ALA A 44 8.71 0.82 9.93
C ALA A 44 7.79 0.23 8.84
N GLY A 45 6.65 -0.35 9.23
CA GLY A 45 5.64 -0.85 8.31
C GLY A 45 5.03 0.26 7.45
N ALA A 46 4.73 1.42 8.03
CA ALA A 46 4.18 2.55 7.29
C ALA A 46 5.15 3.07 6.23
N VAL A 47 6.43 3.23 6.57
CA VAL A 47 7.47 3.68 5.63
C VAL A 47 7.66 2.65 4.50
N ALA A 48 7.75 1.35 4.83
CA ALA A 48 7.91 0.30 3.83
C ALA A 48 6.72 0.28 2.84
N ALA A 49 5.49 0.37 3.35
CA ALA A 49 4.30 0.45 2.52
C ALA A 49 4.30 1.72 1.64
N GLY A 50 4.70 2.87 2.18
CA GLY A 50 4.85 4.11 1.41
C GLY A 50 5.84 3.97 0.24
N VAL A 51 7.00 3.35 0.47
CA VAL A 51 7.99 3.08 -0.59
C VAL A 51 7.40 2.16 -1.67
N LEU A 52 6.68 1.10 -1.27
CA LEU A 52 6.01 0.21 -2.21
C LEU A 52 4.90 0.91 -3.01
N ALA A 53 4.16 1.84 -2.41
CA ALA A 53 3.17 2.65 -3.12
C ALA A 53 3.83 3.47 -4.24
N VAL A 54 4.94 4.15 -3.92
CA VAL A 54 5.71 4.92 -4.91
C VAL A 54 6.23 4.02 -6.02
N ALA A 55 6.81 2.86 -5.68
CA ALA A 55 7.29 1.90 -6.66
C ALA A 55 6.15 1.39 -7.58
N ALA A 56 4.99 1.08 -7.01
CA ALA A 56 3.83 0.62 -7.77
C ALA A 56 3.34 1.67 -8.79
N ILE A 57 3.31 2.95 -8.39
CA ILE A 57 2.97 4.04 -9.31
C ILE A 57 3.98 4.10 -10.45
N HIS A 58 5.29 4.08 -10.17
CA HIS A 58 6.31 4.19 -11.21
C HIS A 58 6.35 2.99 -12.17
N LEU A 59 6.02 1.78 -11.69
CA LEU A 59 6.09 0.56 -12.48
C LEU A 59 4.81 0.26 -13.27
N TYR A 60 3.65 0.72 -12.80
CA TYR A 60 2.35 0.27 -13.31
C TYR A 60 1.36 1.41 -13.63
N TRP A 61 1.67 2.66 -13.29
CA TRP A 61 0.83 3.81 -13.63
C TRP A 61 1.34 4.44 -14.93
N GLY A 62 0.65 4.15 -16.02
CA GLY A 62 0.94 4.61 -17.39
C GLY A 62 -0.30 4.48 -18.25
#